data_AF-A0A5P1F383-F1
#
_entry.id   AF-A0A5P1F383-F1
#
_cell.length_a   1.000
_cell.length_b   1.000
_cell.length_c   1.000
_cell.angle_alpha   90.00
_cell.angle_beta   90.00
_cell.angle_gamma   90.00
#
_symmetry.space_group_name_H-M   'P 1'
#
loop_
_entity.id
_entity.type
_entity.pdbx_description
1 polymer ?
#
loop_
_entity_poly.entity_id
_entity_poly.type
_entity_poly.pdbx_seq_one_letter_code
_entity_poly.pdbx_strand_id
1 'polypeptide(L)'
;MVMYICQPIHFLDYAACNGSHKSPLLVTDPQFDVLCSSMVKFYSLKRFVEKTGKFAEEWGKAHDEKMFHYSSGMQAVMLATGICERVSVFGFGKSTEAKHHYHTNQKAELDLHDYDAEYEFYRDLAERPQVTNYHQEAMPVF
;
A
#
# COMPACT_ATOMS: atom_id res chain seq x y z
N MET A 1 -12.24 13.58 -8.17
CA MET A 1 -11.98 12.17 -7.77
C MET A 1 -10.56 11.86 -8.21
N VAL A 2 -9.69 11.36 -7.34
CA VAL A 2 -8.35 10.93 -7.76
C VAL A 2 -8.47 9.45 -8.08
N MET A 3 -8.14 9.05 -9.31
CA MET A 3 -8.08 7.64 -9.69
C MET A 3 -6.63 7.21 -9.75
N TYR A 4 -6.34 6.12 -9.05
CA TYR A 4 -5.02 5.51 -9.04
C TYR A 4 -4.91 4.49 -10.17
N ILE A 5 -3.90 4.65 -11.03
CA ILE A 5 -3.67 3.80 -12.19
C ILE A 5 -2.39 2.98 -11.98
N CYS A 6 -2.55 1.73 -11.57
CA CYS A 6 -1.44 0.77 -11.46
C CYS A 6 -1.33 -0.20 -12.65
N GLN A 7 -2.27 -0.18 -13.60
CA GLN A 7 -2.28 -1.07 -14.77
C GLN A 7 -2.71 -0.30 -16.03
N PRO A 8 -2.19 -0.65 -17.22
CA PRO A 8 -2.58 0.00 -18.48
C PRO A 8 -4.09 0.04 -18.73
N ILE A 9 -4.83 -0.99 -18.29
CA ILE A 9 -6.28 -1.06 -18.45
C ILE A 9 -7.02 0.06 -17.74
N HIS A 10 -6.51 0.58 -16.61
CA HIS A 10 -7.16 1.67 -15.89
C HIS A 10 -7.12 3.01 -16.66
N PHE A 11 -6.22 3.16 -17.65
CA PHE A 11 -6.27 4.31 -18.56
C PHE A 11 -7.47 4.26 -19.50
N LEU A 12 -7.91 3.06 -19.90
CA LEU A 12 -9.13 2.88 -20.70
C LEU A 12 -10.37 3.22 -19.87
N ASP A 13 -10.41 2.79 -18.61
CA ASP A 13 -11.47 3.14 -17.67
C ASP A 13 -11.53 4.66 -17.46
N TYR A 14 -10.36 5.31 -17.25
CA TYR A 14 -10.27 6.77 -17.18
C TYR A 14 -10.80 7.44 -18.45
N ALA A 15 -10.38 6.99 -19.63
CA ALA A 15 -10.81 7.57 -20.90
C ALA A 15 -12.34 7.46 -21.09
N ALA A 16 -12.93 6.31 -20.73
CA ALA A 16 -14.36 6.09 -20.79
C ALA A 16 -15.14 6.99 -19.81
N CYS A 17 -14.65 7.15 -18.59
CA CYS A 17 -15.34 7.89 -17.54
C CYS A 17 -15.09 9.41 -17.57
N ASN A 18 -13.98 9.89 -18.14
CA ASN A 18 -13.63 11.31 -18.13
C ASN A 18 -14.61 12.18 -18.94
N GLY A 19 -15.34 11.60 -19.89
CA GLY A 19 -16.40 12.28 -20.63
C GLY A 19 -17.58 12.73 -19.76
N SER A 20 -17.91 11.97 -18.71
CA SER A 20 -19.01 12.25 -17.78
C SER A 20 -18.54 12.85 -16.44
N HIS A 21 -17.32 12.54 -16.01
CA HIS A 21 -16.75 13.02 -14.75
C HIS A 21 -15.38 13.65 -14.98
N LYS A 22 -15.33 14.99 -15.06
CA LYS A 22 -14.07 15.72 -15.15
C LYS A 22 -13.26 15.55 -13.87
N SER A 23 -12.25 14.70 -13.90
CA SER A 23 -11.32 14.48 -12.80
C SER A 23 -9.89 14.53 -13.31
N PRO A 24 -8.96 15.20 -12.61
CA PRO A 24 -7.56 15.24 -13.04
C PRO A 24 -6.94 13.85 -12.94
N LEU A 25 -6.17 13.48 -13.97
CA LEU A 25 -5.29 12.32 -13.92
C LEU A 25 -3.97 12.74 -13.28
N LEU A 26 -3.67 12.16 -12.11
CA LEU A 26 -2.39 12.30 -11.45
C LEU A 26 -1.56 11.06 -11.73
N VAL A 27 -0.43 11.24 -12.42
CA VAL A 27 0.57 10.19 -12.63
C VAL A 27 1.65 10.40 -11.59
N THR A 28 1.90 9.39 -10.77
CA THR A 28 2.93 9.44 -9.73
C THR A 28 4.32 9.29 -10.33
N ASP A 29 5.30 9.92 -9.68
CA ASP A 29 6.71 9.76 -10.05
C ASP A 29 7.15 8.30 -9.78
N PRO A 30 7.91 7.64 -10.67
CA PRO A 30 8.38 6.27 -10.43
C PRO A 30 9.14 6.09 -9.11
N GLN A 31 9.82 7.12 -8.61
CA GLN A 31 10.50 7.07 -7.31
C GLN A 31 9.51 7.01 -6.14
N PHE A 32 8.34 7.63 -6.28
CA PHE A 32 7.27 7.51 -5.30
C PHE A 32 6.70 6.10 -5.27
N ASP A 33 6.58 5.45 -6.43
CA ASP A 33 6.15 4.05 -6.51
C ASP A 33 7.18 3.10 -5.88
N VAL A 34 8.48 3.35 -6.11
CA VAL A 34 9.57 2.62 -5.44
C VAL A 34 9.47 2.82 -3.93
N LEU A 35 9.29 4.05 -3.46
CA LEU A 35 9.15 4.35 -2.03
C LEU A 35 7.99 3.57 -1.39
N CYS A 36 6.80 3.61 -2.00
CA CYS A 36 5.65 2.85 -1.52
C CYS A 36 5.94 1.35 -1.48
N SER A 37 6.55 0.81 -2.54
CA SER A 37 6.88 -0.61 -2.63
C SER A 37 7.90 -1.03 -1.58
N SER A 38 8.96 -0.25 -1.37
CA SER A 38 10.00 -0.51 -0.39
C SER A 38 9.44 -0.51 1.04
N MET A 39 8.53 0.42 1.36
CA MET A 39 7.90 0.46 2.68
C MET A 39 7.07 -0.80 2.96
N VAL A 40 6.17 -1.19 2.03
CA VAL A 40 5.36 -2.41 2.25
C VAL A 40 6.23 -3.65 2.27
N LYS A 41 7.23 -3.75 1.39
CA LYS A 41 8.18 -4.88 1.37
C LYS A 41 8.94 -5.00 2.69
N PHE A 42 9.42 -3.88 3.25
CA PHE A 42 10.09 -3.89 4.55
C PHE A 42 9.18 -4.45 5.65
N TYR A 43 7.96 -3.95 5.78
CA TYR A 43 7.03 -4.41 6.82
C TYR A 43 6.64 -5.87 6.61
N SER A 44 6.46 -6.31 5.36
CA SER A 44 6.16 -7.71 5.04
C SER A 44 7.32 -8.64 5.41
N LEU A 45 8.57 -8.26 5.09
CA LEU A 45 9.77 -9.00 5.48
C LEU A 45 9.92 -9.07 7.00
N LYS A 46 9.78 -7.93 7.68
CA LYS A 46 9.86 -7.83 9.15
C LYS A 46 8.84 -8.76 9.80
N ARG A 47 7.56 -8.67 9.40
CA ARG A 47 6.49 -9.54 9.92
C ARG A 47 6.76 -11.01 9.65
N PHE A 48 7.27 -11.36 8.47
CA PHE A 48 7.60 -12.73 8.14
C PHE A 48 8.68 -13.30 9.07
N VAL A 49 9.77 -12.57 9.28
CA VAL A 49 10.85 -12.98 10.20
C VAL A 49 10.32 -13.09 11.62
N GLU A 50 9.59 -12.09 12.12
CA GLU A 50 9.04 -12.07 13.48
C GLU A 50 8.02 -13.20 13.74
N LYS A 51 7.15 -13.50 12.76
CA LYS A 51 6.09 -14.53 12.92
C LYS A 51 6.59 -15.95 12.70
N THR A 52 7.54 -16.15 11.78
CA THR A 52 7.97 -17.50 11.36
C THR A 52 9.32 -17.92 11.94
N GLY A 53 10.15 -16.97 12.38
CA GLY A 53 11.53 -17.21 12.79
C GLY A 53 12.47 -17.59 11.64
N LYS A 54 12.01 -17.54 10.38
CA LYS A 54 12.79 -17.86 9.18
C LYS A 54 13.63 -16.67 8.72
N PHE A 55 14.58 -16.94 7.83
CA PHE A 55 15.40 -15.91 7.20
C PHE A 55 14.63 -15.12 6.15
N ALA A 56 14.95 -13.84 5.99
CA ALA A 56 14.25 -12.92 5.08
C ALA A 56 14.29 -13.38 3.61
N GLU A 57 15.33 -14.09 3.20
CA GLU A 57 15.54 -14.65 1.86
C GLU A 57 14.53 -15.76 1.54
N GLU A 58 13.89 -16.35 2.55
CA GLU A 58 12.82 -17.32 2.37
C GLU A 58 11.46 -16.68 2.13
N TRP A 59 11.33 -15.36 2.32
CA TRP A 59 10.07 -14.63 2.16
C TRP A 59 9.45 -14.84 0.78
N GLY A 60 10.25 -14.78 -0.29
CA GLY A 60 9.78 -14.91 -1.68
C GLY A 60 9.33 -16.32 -2.07
N LYS A 61 9.56 -17.33 -1.21
CA LYS A 61 8.99 -18.67 -1.37
C LYS A 61 7.62 -18.79 -0.70
N ALA A 62 7.39 -17.98 0.34
CA ALA A 62 6.13 -17.94 1.09
C ALA A 62 5.13 -16.94 0.50
N HIS A 63 5.63 -15.92 -0.22
CA HIS A 63 4.85 -14.90 -0.89
C HIS A 63 5.19 -14.92 -2.39
N ASP A 64 4.19 -14.73 -3.25
CA ASP A 64 4.41 -14.61 -4.69
C ASP A 64 5.14 -13.30 -5.00
N GLU A 65 6.47 -13.31 -4.86
CA GLU A 65 7.32 -12.13 -4.97
C GLU A 65 7.15 -11.37 -6.28
N LYS A 66 6.84 -12.10 -7.37
CA LYS A 66 6.67 -11.50 -8.70
C LYS A 66 5.36 -10.72 -8.81
N MET A 67 4.36 -11.13 -8.05
CA MET A 67 3.03 -10.51 -8.02
C MET A 67 2.86 -9.55 -6.85
N PHE A 68 3.85 -9.46 -5.96
CA PHE A 68 3.79 -8.58 -4.80
C PHE A 68 3.75 -7.11 -5.21
N HIS A 69 2.69 -6.41 -4.82
CA HIS A 69 2.60 -4.98 -4.99
C HIS A 69 1.79 -4.35 -3.84
N TYR A 70 2.02 -3.07 -3.59
CA TYR A 70 1.26 -2.31 -2.60
C TYR A 70 -0.17 -2.02 -3.08
N SER A 71 -1.08 -1.77 -2.13
CA SER A 71 -2.47 -1.41 -2.40
C SER A 71 -2.63 0.06 -2.81
N SER A 72 -3.70 0.37 -3.55
CA SER A 72 -4.05 1.77 -3.84
C SER A 72 -4.25 2.61 -2.56
N GLY A 73 -4.65 1.98 -1.45
CA GLY A 73 -4.75 2.60 -0.14
C GLY A 73 -3.39 3.05 0.40
N MET A 74 -2.36 2.21 0.27
CA MET A 74 -0.98 2.55 0.67
C MET A 74 -0.48 3.78 -0.06
N GLN A 75 -0.66 3.80 -1.37
CA GLN A 75 -0.22 4.94 -2.17
C GLN A 75 -0.92 6.24 -1.74
N ALA A 76 -2.23 6.17 -1.50
CA ALA A 76 -3.01 7.31 -1.05
C ALA A 76 -2.58 7.82 0.34
N VAL A 77 -2.27 6.93 1.29
CA VAL A 77 -1.77 7.31 2.62
C VAL A 77 -0.39 7.95 2.51
N MET A 78 0.52 7.37 1.72
CA MET A 78 1.86 7.92 1.49
C MET A 78 1.81 9.31 0.86
N LEU A 79 0.95 9.50 -0.14
CA LEU A 79 0.79 10.78 -0.82
C LEU A 79 0.24 11.83 0.14
N ALA A 80 -0.82 11.50 0.87
CA ALA A 80 -1.43 12.41 1.85
C ALA A 80 -0.42 12.81 2.95
N THR A 81 0.39 11.87 3.42
CA THR A 81 1.42 12.13 4.44
C THR A 81 2.50 13.10 3.92
N GLY A 82 2.83 13.04 2.64
CA GLY A 82 3.82 13.93 2.03
C GLY A 82 3.32 15.35 1.74
N ILE A 83 2.01 15.56 1.58
CA ILE A 83 1.45 16.85 1.11
C ILE A 83 0.52 17.54 2.12
N CYS A 84 0.09 16.85 3.19
CA CYS A 84 -0.81 17.39 4.19
C CYS A 84 -0.10 17.55 5.54
N GLU A 85 -0.39 18.64 6.25
CA GLU A 85 0.09 18.85 7.62
C GLU A 85 -0.51 17.85 8.61
N ARG A 86 -1.74 17.38 8.33
CA ARG A 86 -2.46 16.41 9.14
C ARG A 86 -3.26 15.46 8.24
N VAL A 87 -3.12 14.17 8.50
CA VAL A 87 -3.84 13.11 7.81
C VAL A 87 -4.75 12.39 8.81
N SER A 88 -5.93 11.99 8.36
CA SER A 88 -6.83 11.11 9.14
C SER A 88 -7.30 9.99 8.23
N VAL A 89 -7.07 8.76 8.67
CA VAL A 89 -7.25 7.55 7.87
C VAL A 89 -8.43 6.76 8.43
N PHE A 90 -9.41 6.43 7.57
CA PHE A 90 -10.64 5.73 7.96
C PHE A 90 -10.89 4.53 7.05
N GLY A 91 -11.49 3.47 7.60
CA GLY A 91 -11.87 2.29 6.83
C GLY A 91 -10.73 1.30 6.56
N PHE A 92 -9.66 1.33 7.36
CA PHE A 92 -8.54 0.38 7.33
C PHE A 92 -8.58 -0.53 8.58
N GLY A 93 -7.97 -1.72 8.52
CA GLY A 93 -7.91 -2.64 9.68
C GLY A 93 -9.27 -3.17 10.14
N LYS A 94 -10.14 -3.50 9.18
CA LYS A 94 -11.53 -3.91 9.43
C LYS A 94 -11.60 -5.29 10.11
N SER A 95 -12.68 -5.56 10.84
CA SER A 95 -13.01 -6.91 11.31
C SER A 95 -13.11 -7.89 10.14
N THR A 96 -12.73 -9.15 10.37
CA THR A 96 -12.90 -10.26 9.41
C THR A 96 -14.36 -10.51 9.02
N GLU A 97 -15.30 -10.02 9.83
CA GLU A 97 -16.74 -10.09 9.56
C GLU A 97 -17.25 -8.98 8.63
N ALA A 98 -16.43 -7.95 8.39
CA ALA A 98 -16.79 -6.81 7.56
C ALA A 98 -16.70 -7.14 6.05
N LYS A 99 -17.46 -6.41 5.25
CA LYS A 99 -17.35 -6.47 3.78
C LYS A 99 -16.00 -5.88 3.32
N HIS A 100 -15.42 -6.45 2.27
CA HIS A 100 -14.17 -5.98 1.66
C HIS A 100 -14.30 -4.53 1.16
N HIS A 101 -15.38 -4.22 0.42
CA HIS A 101 -15.79 -2.84 0.17
C HIS A 101 -17.16 -2.56 0.79
N TYR A 102 -17.33 -1.38 1.39
CA TYR A 102 -18.59 -1.01 2.07
C TYR A 102 -19.81 -1.03 1.15
N HIS A 103 -19.61 -0.83 -0.16
CA HIS A 103 -20.64 -0.79 -1.19
C HIS A 103 -20.77 -2.10 -1.99
N THR A 104 -20.06 -3.17 -1.63
CA THR A 104 -20.15 -4.46 -2.34
C THR A 104 -20.56 -5.60 -1.40
N ASN A 105 -20.80 -6.79 -1.95
CA ASN A 105 -21.01 -8.02 -1.16
C ASN A 105 -19.77 -8.91 -1.11
N GLN A 106 -18.64 -8.47 -1.67
CA GLN A 106 -17.37 -9.17 -1.54
C GLN A 106 -16.90 -9.09 -0.09
N LYS A 107 -16.52 -10.23 0.48
CA LYS A 107 -16.07 -10.34 1.89
C LYS A 107 -14.57 -10.61 2.00
N ALA A 108 -13.98 -11.31 1.04
CA ALA A 108 -12.55 -11.64 1.06
C ALA A 108 -11.74 -10.55 0.35
N GLU A 109 -10.60 -10.21 0.96
CA GLU A 109 -9.56 -9.45 0.28
C GLU A 109 -8.91 -10.35 -0.77
N LEU A 110 -8.50 -9.78 -1.90
CA LEU A 110 -7.67 -10.50 -2.83
C LEU A 110 -6.28 -10.67 -2.20
N ASP A 111 -5.73 -11.88 -2.21
CA ASP A 111 -4.45 -12.25 -1.58
C ASP A 111 -3.22 -11.71 -2.36
N LEU A 112 -3.40 -10.59 -3.05
CA LEU A 112 -2.41 -9.92 -3.89
C LEU A 112 -1.56 -8.91 -3.09
N HIS A 113 -2.05 -8.46 -1.93
CA HIS A 113 -1.41 -7.48 -1.07
C HIS A 113 -1.19 -8.04 0.32
N ASP A 114 -0.05 -7.70 0.94
CA ASP A 114 0.13 -7.91 2.37
C ASP A 114 -0.49 -6.74 3.15
N TYR A 115 -1.83 -6.74 3.24
CA TYR A 115 -2.59 -5.71 3.95
C TYR A 115 -2.19 -5.58 5.43
N ASP A 116 -1.79 -6.69 6.01
CA ASP A 116 -1.30 -6.79 7.39
C ASP A 116 -0.02 -5.96 7.58
N ALA A 117 0.90 -6.01 6.61
CA ALA A 117 2.09 -5.16 6.57
C ALA A 117 1.75 -3.68 6.40
N GLU A 118 0.82 -3.36 5.51
CA GLU A 118 0.36 -1.97 5.31
C GLU A 118 -0.28 -1.39 6.57
N TYR A 119 -1.14 -2.15 7.24
CA TYR A 119 -1.82 -1.70 8.46
C TYR A 119 -0.85 -1.53 9.64
N GLU A 120 0.20 -2.34 9.71
CA GLU A 120 1.27 -2.12 10.69
C GLU A 120 2.02 -0.81 10.40
N PHE A 121 2.34 -0.54 9.13
CA PHE A 121 2.94 0.74 8.73
C PHE A 121 2.05 1.95 9.07
N TYR A 122 0.74 1.90 8.78
CA TYR A 122 -0.18 3.00 9.11
C TYR A 122 -0.25 3.26 10.61
N ARG A 123 -0.18 2.19 11.42
CA ARG A 123 -0.16 2.30 12.89
C ARG A 123 1.14 2.95 13.35
N ASP A 124 2.27 2.57 12.78
CA ASP A 124 3.55 3.19 13.09
C ASP A 124 3.62 4.65 12.67
N LEU A 125 3.05 5.02 11.52
CA LEU A 125 2.90 6.42 11.13
C LEU A 125 2.09 7.23 12.16
N ALA A 126 1.04 6.64 12.73
CA ALA A 126 0.16 7.32 13.68
C ALA A 126 0.73 7.39 15.10
N GLU A 127 1.36 6.30 15.57
CA GLU A 127 1.75 6.13 16.96
C GLU A 127 3.25 6.32 17.20
N ARG A 128 4.08 6.09 16.17
CA ARG A 128 5.55 6.05 16.27
C ARG A 128 6.22 6.67 15.03
N PRO A 129 5.88 7.89 14.59
CA PRO A 129 6.35 8.44 13.31
C PRO A 129 7.89 8.51 13.17
N GLN A 130 8.64 8.47 14.28
CA GLN A 130 10.09 8.38 14.27
C GLN A 130 10.63 7.06 13.66
N VAL A 131 9.87 5.96 13.71
CA VAL A 131 10.31 4.66 13.16
C VAL A 131 10.01 4.51 11.69
N THR A 132 9.17 5.40 11.14
CA THR A 132 8.79 5.43 9.72
C THR A 132 9.65 6.42 8.91
N ASN A 133 10.53 7.18 9.56
CA ASN A 133 11.48 8.08 8.92
C ASN A 133 12.72 7.31 8.42
N TYR A 134 12.58 6.62 7.29
CA TYR A 134 13.69 5.89 6.64
C TYR A 134 14.75 6.80 5.98
N HIS A 135 14.62 8.12 6.05
CA HIS A 135 15.55 9.07 5.40
C HIS A 135 16.87 9.33 6.14
N GLN A 136 17.26 8.52 7.14
CA GLN A 136 18.54 8.71 7.84
C GLN A 136 19.46 7.49 7.94
N GLU A 137 18.99 6.27 7.69
CA GLU A 137 19.84 5.09 7.73
C GLU A 137 19.76 4.34 6.40
N ALA A 138 20.87 4.37 5.68
CA ALA A 138 21.06 3.65 4.42
C ALA A 138 20.59 2.21 4.58
N MET A 139 19.60 1.82 3.79
CA MET A 139 19.25 0.41 3.65
C MET A 139 20.48 -0.32 3.09
N PRO A 140 20.98 -1.39 3.74
CA PRO A 140 21.85 -2.32 3.07
C PRO A 140 21.05 -2.94 1.92
N VAL A 141 21.53 -2.70 0.70
CA VAL A 141 21.11 -3.43 -0.48
C VAL A 141 21.45 -4.90 -0.21
N PHE A 142 20.44 -5.74 -0.02
CA PHE A 142 20.57 -7.19 -0.10
C PHE A 142 20.29 -7.63 -1.54
#